data_AF-A0A2V8MBH7-F1
#
_entry.id   AF-A0A2V8MBH7-F1
#
_cell.length_a   1.000
_cell.length_b   1.000
_cell.length_c   1.000
_cell.angle_alpha   90.00
_cell.angle_beta   90.00
_cell.angle_gamma   90.00
#
_symmetry.space_group_name_H-M   'P 1'
#
loop_
_entity.id
_entity.type
_entity.pdbx_description
1 polymer ?
#
loop_
_entity_poly.entity_id
_entity_poly.type
_entity_poly.pdbx_seq_one_letter_code
_entity_poly.pdbx_strand_id
1 'polypeptide(L)'
;MLAVSTNKPAPPLALTGNQQIQPLDNEHKADVLSFLAARPSHTFVMSSWIRDNGLASLLNRGTFYGYRDANGRLEGVALIGHITLFEAEADSALAAFANLTQSCPSAHTVLSEQKKISQFLSHYTKGGAQPRLVCRESLMDKRTPENVITVQSLRTARSEELELVVPIHAQTAFDESGVNPLDVDPSGFRERCARRISQGRVWVAIEDGRLKFKADIVSDTPDVVYLEGVYVSAEHRGNGYGARCMTQLTNHLLERTKSVCLLVNQTNTAAQGSYRKAGYEFREYYDTLYLRQPSVRN
;
A
#
# COMPACT_ATOMS: atom_id res chain seq x y z
N MET A 1 38.41 -8.23 30.01
CA MET A 1 38.64 -7.67 28.66
C MET A 1 38.31 -8.75 27.64
N LEU A 2 37.11 -8.70 27.05
CA LEU A 2 36.70 -9.54 25.93
C LEU A 2 36.16 -8.59 24.87
N ALA A 3 36.87 -8.48 23.75
CA ALA A 3 36.53 -7.58 22.65
C ALA A 3 35.32 -8.14 21.90
N VAL A 4 34.22 -7.37 21.90
CA VAL A 4 33.06 -7.63 21.06
C VAL A 4 33.42 -7.21 19.64
N SER A 5 33.50 -8.19 18.73
CA SER A 5 33.73 -7.96 17.31
C SER A 5 32.54 -7.20 16.72
N THR A 6 32.74 -5.93 16.38
CA THR A 6 31.77 -5.12 15.65
C THR A 6 31.80 -5.55 14.19
N ASN A 7 30.86 -6.42 13.80
CA ASN A 7 30.61 -6.74 12.39
C ASN A 7 30.04 -5.49 11.70
N LYS A 8 30.91 -4.69 11.08
CA LYS A 8 30.49 -3.69 10.10
C LYS A 8 29.88 -4.43 8.89
N PRO A 9 28.73 -3.99 8.35
CA PRO A 9 28.25 -4.50 7.09
C PRO A 9 29.30 -4.22 6.00
N ALA A 10 29.61 -5.23 5.21
CA ALA A 10 30.52 -5.09 4.08
C ALA A 10 29.95 -4.05 3.10
N PRO A 11 30.79 -3.16 2.52
CA PRO A 11 30.34 -2.29 1.46
C PRO A 11 29.84 -3.15 0.28
N PRO A 12 28.76 -2.75 -0.42
CA PRO A 12 28.31 -3.46 -1.60
C PRO A 12 29.46 -3.50 -2.62
N LEU A 13 29.69 -4.69 -3.18
CA LEU A 13 30.67 -4.92 -4.24
C LEU A 13 30.52 -3.88 -5.35
N ALA A 14 31.64 -3.29 -5.76
CA ALA A 14 31.69 -2.33 -6.85
C ALA A 14 31.05 -2.92 -8.12
N LEU A 15 30.09 -2.18 -8.68
CA LEU A 15 29.28 -2.56 -9.83
C LEU A 15 30.13 -2.60 -11.10
N THR A 16 30.45 -3.80 -11.57
CA THR A 16 30.97 -4.03 -12.93
C THR A 16 29.97 -4.90 -13.69
N GLY A 17 29.16 -4.29 -14.55
CA GLY A 17 28.30 -5.02 -15.48
C GLY A 17 27.04 -4.24 -15.85
N ASN A 18 26.75 -4.19 -17.15
CA ASN A 18 25.56 -3.62 -17.77
C ASN A 18 24.31 -4.45 -17.40
N GLN A 19 23.96 -4.52 -16.11
CA GLN A 19 22.77 -5.23 -15.66
C GLN A 19 21.55 -4.36 -15.93
N GLN A 20 20.69 -4.84 -16.84
CA GLN A 20 19.41 -4.22 -17.16
C GLN A 20 18.51 -4.05 -15.95
N ILE A 21 18.75 -4.77 -14.84
CA ILE A 21 18.02 -4.61 -13.58
C ILE A 21 18.99 -4.42 -12.42
N GLN A 22 18.73 -3.43 -11.57
CA GLN A 22 19.57 -3.13 -10.41
C GLN A 22 18.76 -2.63 -9.21
N PRO A 23 19.22 -2.86 -7.97
CA PRO A 23 18.66 -2.19 -6.80
C PRO A 23 18.85 -0.67 -6.91
N LEU A 24 17.88 0.08 -6.41
CA LEU A 24 17.86 1.55 -6.44
C LEU A 24 18.20 2.11 -5.05
N ASP A 25 18.99 3.17 -5.05
CA ASP A 25 19.29 3.99 -3.87
C ASP A 25 18.69 5.39 -4.01
N ASN A 26 18.96 6.28 -3.03
CA ASN A 26 18.38 7.61 -3.01
C ASN A 26 18.90 8.56 -4.10
N GLU A 27 20.02 8.24 -4.78
CA GLU A 27 20.52 9.04 -5.91
C GLU A 27 19.58 8.92 -7.12
N HIS A 28 18.90 7.78 -7.24
CA HIS A 28 17.94 7.51 -8.32
C HIS A 28 16.55 8.14 -8.08
N LYS A 29 16.31 8.80 -6.95
CA LYS A 29 14.98 9.24 -6.51
C LYS A 29 14.26 10.13 -7.52
N ALA A 30 14.96 11.09 -8.11
CA ALA A 30 14.36 12.03 -9.06
C ALA A 30 13.89 11.33 -10.34
N ASP A 31 14.76 10.50 -10.93
CA ASP A 31 14.47 9.74 -12.16
C ASP A 31 13.32 8.76 -11.95
N VAL A 32 13.32 8.02 -10.83
CA VAL A 32 12.26 7.07 -10.49
C VAL A 32 10.91 7.77 -10.28
N LEU A 33 10.87 8.89 -9.55
CA LEU A 33 9.63 9.65 -9.38
C LEU A 33 9.13 10.23 -10.71
N SER A 34 10.03 10.62 -11.62
CA SER A 34 9.66 11.06 -12.97
C SER A 34 9.02 9.95 -13.79
N PHE A 35 9.60 8.74 -13.76
CA PHE A 35 9.03 7.56 -14.42
C PHE A 35 7.65 7.21 -13.86
N LEU A 36 7.51 7.13 -12.54
CA LEU A 36 6.24 6.79 -11.90
C LEU A 36 5.15 7.84 -12.17
N ALA A 37 5.52 9.11 -12.34
CA ALA A 37 4.59 10.20 -12.64
C ALA A 37 3.93 10.10 -14.03
N ALA A 38 4.37 9.19 -14.91
CA ALA A 38 3.67 8.91 -16.17
C ALA A 38 2.30 8.24 -15.96
N ARG A 39 2.12 7.52 -14.84
CA ARG A 39 0.86 6.82 -14.48
C ARG A 39 0.48 7.03 -13.01
N PRO A 40 0.26 8.27 -12.56
CA PRO A 40 0.13 8.58 -11.13
C PRO A 40 -1.06 7.87 -10.47
N SER A 41 -2.13 7.58 -11.21
CA SER A 41 -3.28 6.80 -10.73
C SER A 41 -3.01 5.33 -10.46
N HIS A 42 -1.85 4.81 -10.83
CA HIS A 42 -1.44 3.40 -10.64
C HIS A 42 -0.19 3.28 -9.77
N THR A 43 0.65 4.32 -9.76
CA THR A 43 1.96 4.32 -9.09
C THR A 43 1.98 5.08 -7.78
N PHE A 44 0.81 5.53 -7.28
CA PHE A 44 0.69 6.40 -6.11
C PHE A 44 1.29 5.80 -4.83
N VAL A 45 1.20 4.48 -4.64
CA VAL A 45 1.78 3.80 -3.45
C VAL A 45 3.30 3.92 -3.45
N MET A 46 3.94 3.47 -4.53
CA MET A 46 5.39 3.56 -4.67
C MET A 46 5.86 5.01 -4.60
N SER A 47 5.17 5.92 -5.29
CA SER A 47 5.50 7.34 -5.30
C SER A 47 5.44 7.97 -3.90
N SER A 48 4.40 7.67 -3.12
CA SER A 48 4.27 8.17 -1.74
C SER A 48 5.36 7.61 -0.85
N TRP A 49 5.63 6.29 -0.91
CA TRP A 49 6.64 5.67 -0.05
C TRP A 49 8.05 6.17 -0.36
N ILE A 50 8.37 6.40 -1.63
CA ILE A 50 9.64 7.02 -2.03
C ILE A 50 9.75 8.48 -1.52
N ARG A 51 8.65 9.22 -1.51
CA ARG A 51 8.60 10.58 -0.95
C ARG A 51 8.81 10.57 0.57
N ASP A 52 8.13 9.67 1.27
CA ASP A 52 8.12 9.57 2.73
C ASP A 52 9.43 8.98 3.30
N ASN A 53 9.97 7.96 2.63
CA ASN A 53 11.02 7.10 3.18
C ASN A 53 12.33 7.16 2.37
N GLY A 54 12.28 7.63 1.12
CA GLY A 54 13.34 7.38 0.14
C GLY A 54 13.24 5.99 -0.50
N LEU A 55 14.14 5.71 -1.45
CA LEU A 55 14.25 4.41 -2.12
C LEU A 55 14.92 3.38 -1.21
N ALA A 56 16.03 3.75 -0.56
CA ALA A 56 16.76 2.88 0.35
C ALA A 56 16.31 3.10 1.80
N SER A 57 15.30 2.35 2.26
CA SER A 57 14.78 2.44 3.63
C SER A 57 14.16 1.13 4.11
N LEU A 58 14.45 0.74 5.35
CA LEU A 58 13.82 -0.43 6.00
C LEU A 58 12.30 -0.24 6.17
N LEU A 59 11.82 1.00 6.19
CA LEU A 59 10.39 1.32 6.29
C LEU A 59 9.59 0.86 5.06
N ASN A 60 10.25 0.67 3.92
CA ASN A 60 9.62 0.15 2.70
C ASN A 60 9.36 -1.36 2.77
N ARG A 61 9.97 -2.07 3.74
CA ARG A 61 9.87 -3.53 3.93
C ARG A 61 10.14 -4.32 2.64
N GLY A 62 11.03 -3.81 1.81
CA GLY A 62 11.41 -4.34 0.51
C GLY A 62 12.51 -3.49 -0.10
N THR A 63 13.02 -3.94 -1.24
CA THR A 63 14.03 -3.22 -2.01
C THR A 63 13.41 -2.72 -3.30
N PHE A 64 13.65 -1.45 -3.63
CA PHE A 64 13.29 -0.92 -4.93
C PHE A 64 14.31 -1.35 -5.96
N TYR A 65 13.84 -1.79 -7.13
CA TYR A 65 14.63 -2.18 -8.29
C TYR A 65 14.20 -1.35 -9.49
N GLY A 66 15.15 -0.96 -10.32
CA GLY A 66 14.92 -0.30 -11.59
C GLY A 66 15.37 -1.20 -12.73
N TYR A 67 14.54 -1.28 -13.76
CA TYR A 67 14.90 -1.93 -15.02
C TYR A 67 15.16 -0.88 -16.10
N ARG A 68 16.31 -0.92 -16.74
CA ARG A 68 16.72 0.01 -17.79
C ARG A 68 16.96 -0.71 -19.12
N ASP A 69 16.62 -0.03 -20.20
CA ASP A 69 16.95 -0.48 -21.55
C ASP A 69 18.45 -0.37 -21.86
N ALA A 70 18.84 -0.78 -23.07
CA ALA A 70 20.23 -0.71 -23.53
C ALA A 70 20.80 0.72 -23.62
N ASN A 71 19.94 1.75 -23.64
CA ASN A 71 20.31 3.16 -23.67
C ASN A 71 20.33 3.78 -22.24
N GLY A 72 20.05 2.99 -21.20
CA GLY A 72 19.99 3.44 -19.82
C GLY A 72 18.67 4.12 -19.42
N ARG A 73 17.65 4.12 -20.29
CA ARG A 73 16.34 4.68 -19.97
C ARG A 73 15.58 3.70 -19.07
N LEU A 74 14.95 4.23 -18.02
CA LEU A 74 14.14 3.45 -17.08
C LEU A 74 12.84 2.98 -17.78
N GLU A 75 12.63 1.67 -17.84
CA GLU A 75 11.42 1.03 -18.42
C GLU A 75 10.60 0.29 -17.36
N GLY A 76 11.08 0.23 -16.13
CA GLY A 76 10.32 -0.36 -15.04
C GLY A 76 10.88 -0.04 -13.66
N VAL A 77 10.00 -0.03 -12.68
CA VAL A 77 10.33 0.11 -11.26
C VAL A 77 9.51 -0.88 -10.46
N ALA A 78 10.13 -1.60 -9.54
CA ALA A 78 9.43 -2.50 -8.63
C ALA A 78 9.93 -2.33 -7.20
N LEU A 79 9.01 -2.35 -6.23
CA LEU A 79 9.32 -2.69 -4.85
C LEU A 79 9.16 -4.21 -4.70
N ILE A 80 10.19 -4.90 -4.22
CA ILE A 80 10.14 -6.35 -3.98
C ILE A 80 10.51 -6.63 -2.53
N GLY A 81 9.59 -7.26 -1.79
CA GLY A 81 9.72 -7.54 -0.36
C GLY A 81 8.39 -8.00 0.19
N HIS A 82 8.01 -7.55 1.39
CA HIS A 82 6.78 -8.00 2.04
C HIS A 82 5.54 -7.82 1.14
N ILE A 83 5.45 -6.67 0.48
CA ILE A 83 4.57 -6.46 -0.66
C ILE A 83 5.41 -6.22 -1.91
N THR A 84 5.02 -6.83 -3.01
CA THR A 84 5.55 -6.57 -4.34
C THR A 84 4.59 -5.65 -5.09
N LEU A 85 5.11 -4.50 -5.49
CA LEU A 85 4.44 -3.51 -6.34
C LEU A 85 5.35 -3.22 -7.53
N PHE A 86 4.79 -3.02 -8.71
CA PHE A 86 5.60 -2.73 -9.89
C PHE A 86 4.85 -1.87 -10.91
N GLU A 87 5.62 -1.11 -11.67
CA GLU A 87 5.23 -0.46 -12.91
C GLU A 87 6.26 -0.84 -13.97
N ALA A 88 5.81 -1.30 -15.13
CA ALA A 88 6.68 -1.76 -16.20
C ALA A 88 6.06 -1.40 -17.55
N GLU A 89 6.84 -0.73 -18.39
CA GLU A 89 6.48 -0.42 -19.78
C GLU A 89 6.85 -1.57 -20.72
N ALA A 90 7.91 -2.31 -20.40
CA ALA A 90 8.43 -3.42 -21.19
C ALA A 90 8.12 -4.79 -20.56
N ASP A 91 7.79 -5.77 -21.39
CA ASP A 91 7.57 -7.16 -20.94
C ASP A 91 8.86 -7.77 -20.34
N SER A 92 10.04 -7.36 -20.83
CA SER A 92 11.34 -7.76 -20.29
C SER A 92 11.55 -7.24 -18.85
N ALA A 93 11.12 -6.02 -18.55
CA ALA A 93 11.16 -5.47 -17.20
C ALA A 93 10.25 -6.28 -16.26
N LEU A 94 9.03 -6.58 -16.71
CA LEU A 94 8.08 -7.38 -15.95
C LEU A 94 8.60 -8.81 -15.69
N ALA A 95 9.22 -9.43 -16.69
CA ALA A 95 9.86 -10.74 -16.56
C ALA A 95 11.00 -10.71 -15.54
N ALA A 96 11.84 -9.67 -15.57
CA ALA A 96 12.92 -9.50 -14.60
C ALA A 96 12.39 -9.35 -13.17
N PHE A 97 11.33 -8.55 -12.97
CA PHE A 97 10.69 -8.41 -11.65
C PHE A 97 10.04 -9.70 -11.16
N ALA A 98 9.40 -10.47 -12.04
CA ALA A 98 8.84 -11.77 -11.70
C ALA A 98 9.92 -12.77 -11.24
N ASN A 99 11.07 -12.81 -11.92
CA ASN A 99 12.19 -13.67 -11.56
C ASN A 99 12.84 -13.28 -10.22
N LEU A 100 13.03 -11.97 -9.98
CA LEU A 100 13.51 -11.48 -8.69
C LEU A 100 12.53 -11.79 -7.56
N THR A 101 11.23 -11.64 -7.81
CA THR A 101 10.19 -11.92 -6.81
C THR A 101 10.19 -13.41 -6.42
N GLN A 102 10.32 -14.33 -7.37
CA GLN A 102 10.43 -15.77 -7.08
C GLN A 102 11.63 -16.09 -6.17
N SER A 103 12.75 -15.40 -6.40
CA SER A 103 14.01 -15.61 -5.69
C SER A 103 14.06 -14.90 -4.33
N CYS A 104 13.05 -14.07 -4.00
CA CYS A 104 13.02 -13.26 -2.79
C CYS A 104 12.29 -14.00 -1.65
N PRO A 105 12.98 -14.41 -0.56
CA PRO A 105 12.34 -15.18 0.52
C PRO A 105 11.28 -14.40 1.30
N SER A 106 11.39 -13.07 1.32
CA SER A 106 10.46 -12.16 2.00
C SER A 106 9.30 -11.70 1.10
N ALA A 107 9.20 -12.20 -0.14
CA ALA A 107 8.08 -11.94 -1.02
C ALA A 107 6.84 -12.73 -0.57
N HIS A 108 5.85 -12.00 -0.04
CA HIS A 108 4.61 -12.59 0.48
C HIS A 108 3.40 -12.31 -0.40
N THR A 109 3.25 -11.06 -0.84
CA THR A 109 2.07 -10.62 -1.58
C THR A 109 2.47 -9.84 -2.82
N VAL A 110 1.71 -9.96 -3.91
CA VAL A 110 1.78 -9.08 -5.08
C VAL A 110 0.44 -8.37 -5.22
N LEU A 111 0.47 -7.04 -5.41
CA LEU A 111 -0.71 -6.24 -5.69
C LEU A 111 -0.48 -5.46 -6.99
N SER A 112 -1.38 -5.61 -7.96
CA SER A 112 -1.33 -4.87 -9.21
C SER A 112 -2.68 -4.91 -9.94
N GLU A 113 -2.82 -4.06 -10.95
CA GLU A 113 -3.90 -4.11 -11.95
C GLU A 113 -4.09 -5.54 -12.47
N GLN A 114 -5.33 -5.99 -12.60
CA GLN A 114 -5.69 -7.35 -13.04
C GLN A 114 -4.97 -7.76 -14.34
N LYS A 115 -4.88 -6.84 -15.30
CA LYS A 115 -4.22 -7.08 -16.60
C LYS A 115 -2.73 -7.36 -16.43
N LYS A 116 -2.03 -6.55 -15.63
CA LYS A 116 -0.60 -6.69 -15.34
C LYS A 116 -0.29 -7.92 -14.48
N ILE A 117 -1.19 -8.27 -13.55
CA ILE A 117 -1.07 -9.52 -12.78
C ILE A 117 -1.05 -10.75 -13.71
N SER A 118 -1.91 -10.77 -14.72
CA SER A 118 -1.95 -11.89 -15.69
C SER A 118 -0.62 -12.02 -16.45
N GLN A 119 -0.04 -10.90 -16.87
CA GLN A 119 1.26 -10.86 -17.55
C GLN A 119 2.40 -11.25 -16.60
N PHE A 120 2.40 -10.75 -15.36
CA PHE A 120 3.35 -11.10 -14.32
C PHE A 120 3.36 -12.61 -14.06
N LEU A 121 2.18 -13.21 -13.91
CA LEU A 121 2.03 -14.66 -13.68
C LEU A 121 2.58 -15.51 -14.83
N SER A 122 2.49 -15.02 -16.07
CA SER A 122 3.05 -15.74 -17.23
C SER A 122 4.57 -15.90 -17.16
N HIS A 123 5.26 -15.00 -16.45
CA HIS A 123 6.70 -15.09 -16.19
C HIS A 123 7.00 -15.75 -14.84
N TYR A 124 6.19 -15.45 -13.81
CA TYR A 124 6.37 -15.97 -12.45
C TYR A 124 6.24 -17.49 -12.38
N THR A 125 5.35 -18.08 -13.18
CA THR A 125 5.03 -19.52 -13.09
C THR A 125 5.97 -20.40 -13.91
N LYS A 126 6.87 -19.82 -14.72
CA LYS A 126 7.89 -20.56 -15.47
C LYS A 126 8.91 -21.28 -14.57
N GLY A 127 8.95 -20.99 -13.27
CA GLY A 127 9.91 -21.57 -12.31
C GLY A 127 9.33 -22.12 -11.00
N GLY A 128 8.00 -22.21 -10.79
CA GLY A 128 7.48 -22.62 -9.47
C GLY A 128 5.97 -22.79 -9.32
N ALA A 129 5.54 -23.00 -8.06
CA ALA A 129 4.15 -23.21 -7.68
C ALA A 129 3.25 -21.99 -7.97
N GLN A 130 2.01 -22.24 -8.36
CA GLN A 130 1.03 -21.20 -8.69
C GLN A 130 0.68 -20.36 -7.45
N PRO A 131 0.85 -19.03 -7.50
CA PRO A 131 0.33 -18.13 -6.46
C PRO A 131 -1.18 -18.31 -6.28
N ARG A 132 -1.65 -18.12 -5.04
CA ARG A 132 -3.10 -18.14 -4.76
C ARG A 132 -3.65 -16.73 -4.93
N LEU A 133 -4.68 -16.57 -5.76
CA LEU A 133 -5.49 -15.36 -5.74
C LEU A 133 -6.17 -15.22 -4.37
N VAL A 134 -5.88 -14.13 -3.67
CA VAL A 134 -6.45 -13.84 -2.34
C VAL A 134 -7.81 -13.19 -2.52
N CYS A 135 -7.81 -12.09 -3.25
CA CYS A 135 -9.00 -11.29 -3.47
C CYS A 135 -8.86 -10.50 -4.78
N ARG A 136 -10.01 -10.17 -5.34
CA ARG A 136 -10.16 -9.14 -6.36
C ARG A 136 -10.81 -7.93 -5.74
N GLU A 137 -10.25 -6.76 -6.04
CA GLU A 137 -10.65 -5.49 -5.46
C GLU A 137 -11.05 -4.52 -6.56
N SER A 138 -12.08 -3.73 -6.29
CA SER A 138 -12.49 -2.61 -7.12
C SER A 138 -11.70 -1.38 -6.69
N LEU A 139 -10.87 -0.84 -7.60
CA LEU A 139 -10.36 0.51 -7.44
C LEU A 139 -11.50 1.48 -7.69
N MET A 140 -11.79 2.29 -6.68
CA MET A 140 -12.76 3.36 -6.77
C MET A 140 -12.09 4.70 -6.47
N ASP A 141 -12.44 5.75 -7.19
CA ASP A 141 -11.93 7.10 -6.91
C ASP A 141 -13.05 8.15 -6.85
N LYS A 142 -12.70 9.29 -6.26
CA LYS A 142 -13.49 10.52 -6.28
C LYS A 142 -12.57 11.68 -6.60
N ARG A 143 -13.03 12.58 -7.47
CA ARG A 143 -12.22 13.69 -8.03
C ARG A 143 -12.82 15.07 -7.76
N THR A 144 -14.10 15.12 -7.43
CA THR A 144 -14.83 16.36 -7.20
C THR A 144 -15.40 16.36 -5.79
N PRO A 145 -15.30 17.47 -5.05
CA PRO A 145 -15.95 17.58 -3.76
C PRO A 145 -17.47 17.63 -3.94
N GLU A 146 -18.22 17.25 -2.90
CA GLU A 146 -19.68 17.30 -2.88
C GLU A 146 -20.19 17.91 -1.57
N ASN A 147 -21.44 18.35 -1.56
CA ASN A 147 -22.08 18.80 -0.33
C ASN A 147 -22.11 17.68 0.71
N VAL A 148 -21.72 18.00 1.95
CA VAL A 148 -21.65 17.03 3.04
C VAL A 148 -22.29 17.59 4.29
N ILE A 149 -23.01 16.72 5.01
CA ILE A 149 -23.42 17.00 6.39
C ILE A 149 -22.22 16.76 7.28
N THR A 150 -21.73 17.82 7.92
CA THR A 150 -20.55 17.78 8.77
C THR A 150 -20.72 16.81 9.93
N VAL A 151 -19.75 15.91 10.08
CA VAL A 151 -19.51 15.07 11.25
C VAL A 151 -18.50 15.81 12.12
N GLN A 152 -19.00 16.45 13.20
CA GLN A 152 -18.20 17.33 14.06
C GLN A 152 -17.05 16.61 14.78
N SER A 153 -17.21 15.31 15.05
CA SER A 153 -16.21 14.49 15.72
C SER A 153 -15.09 13.99 14.79
N LEU A 154 -15.21 14.20 13.47
CA LEU A 154 -14.24 13.72 12.48
C LEU A 154 -13.00 14.62 12.44
N ARG A 155 -11.83 14.04 12.74
CA ARG A 155 -10.53 14.73 12.78
C ARG A 155 -9.38 13.73 12.67
N THR A 156 -8.15 14.21 12.63
CA THR A 156 -6.98 13.34 12.82
C THR A 156 -6.92 12.77 14.24
N ALA A 157 -6.44 11.53 14.35
CA ALA A 157 -6.16 10.88 15.60
C ALA A 157 -4.95 11.53 16.31
N ARG A 158 -4.95 11.45 17.64
CA ARG A 158 -3.84 11.92 18.49
C ARG A 158 -3.01 10.73 18.97
N SER A 159 -1.78 10.99 19.42
CA SER A 159 -0.87 9.96 19.96
C SER A 159 -1.48 9.16 21.11
N GLU A 160 -2.26 9.82 21.96
CA GLU A 160 -2.91 9.20 23.13
C GLU A 160 -4.04 8.25 22.73
N GLU A 161 -4.51 8.33 21.48
CA GLU A 161 -5.60 7.53 20.93
C GLU A 161 -5.08 6.26 20.23
N LEU A 162 -3.77 5.98 20.30
CA LEU A 162 -3.15 4.79 19.69
C LEU A 162 -3.86 3.49 20.10
N GLU A 163 -4.24 3.37 21.38
CA GLU A 163 -4.90 2.17 21.89
C GLU A 163 -6.34 1.98 21.38
N LEU A 164 -6.97 3.05 20.87
CA LEU A 164 -8.24 2.94 20.16
C LEU A 164 -8.06 2.51 18.71
N VAL A 165 -6.91 2.84 18.10
CA VAL A 165 -6.63 2.62 16.68
C VAL A 165 -6.05 1.24 16.42
N VAL A 166 -5.10 0.79 17.24
CA VAL A 166 -4.35 -0.47 17.01
C VAL A 166 -5.25 -1.70 16.90
N PRO A 167 -6.22 -1.95 17.81
CA PRO A 167 -7.06 -3.14 17.73
C PRO A 167 -7.92 -3.14 16.46
N ILE A 168 -8.40 -1.97 16.04
CA ILE A 168 -9.24 -1.82 14.86
C ILE A 168 -8.43 -2.07 13.59
N HIS A 169 -7.21 -1.50 13.51
CA HIS A 169 -6.32 -1.74 12.38
C HIS A 169 -5.91 -3.22 12.31
N ALA A 170 -5.63 -3.86 13.45
CA ALA A 170 -5.29 -5.28 13.51
C ALA A 170 -6.46 -6.17 13.04
N GLN A 171 -7.68 -5.85 13.47
CA GLN A 171 -8.87 -6.56 13.02
C GLN A 171 -9.09 -6.42 11.52
N THR A 172 -8.95 -5.21 10.96
CA THR A 172 -9.08 -5.02 9.50
C THR A 172 -8.03 -5.83 8.73
N ALA A 173 -6.77 -5.82 9.18
CA ALA A 173 -5.72 -6.64 8.57
C ALA A 173 -6.01 -8.14 8.67
N PHE A 174 -6.57 -8.60 9.79
CA PHE A 174 -7.00 -9.99 9.95
C PHE A 174 -8.17 -10.34 9.03
N ASP A 175 -9.18 -9.48 8.92
CA ASP A 175 -10.35 -9.70 8.06
C ASP A 175 -9.93 -9.79 6.58
N GLU A 176 -8.90 -9.04 6.17
CA GLU A 176 -8.39 -9.00 4.79
C GLU A 176 -7.43 -10.17 4.47
N SER A 177 -6.54 -10.51 5.40
CA SER A 177 -5.43 -11.45 5.13
C SER A 177 -5.56 -12.81 5.82
N GLY A 178 -6.42 -12.92 6.84
CA GLY A 178 -6.49 -14.06 7.76
C GLY A 178 -5.35 -14.11 8.79
N VAL A 179 -4.45 -13.12 8.80
CA VAL A 179 -3.32 -13.06 9.72
C VAL A 179 -3.45 -11.84 10.61
N ASN A 180 -3.50 -12.08 11.92
CA ASN A 180 -3.54 -10.98 12.89
C ASN A 180 -2.11 -10.46 13.11
N PRO A 181 -1.83 -9.18 12.77
CA PRO A 181 -0.49 -8.63 12.89
C PRO A 181 0.01 -8.57 14.34
N LEU A 182 -0.89 -8.54 15.33
CA LEU A 182 -0.52 -8.53 16.75
C LEU A 182 0.03 -9.90 17.22
N ASP A 183 -0.25 -10.98 16.50
CA ASP A 183 0.26 -12.31 16.83
C ASP A 183 1.65 -12.56 16.20
N VAL A 184 1.96 -11.88 15.08
CA VAL A 184 3.19 -12.10 14.30
C VAL A 184 4.24 -11.01 14.50
N ASP A 185 3.83 -9.76 14.70
CA ASP A 185 4.72 -8.59 14.84
C ASP A 185 4.04 -7.50 15.70
N PRO A 186 3.77 -7.75 16.99
CA PRO A 186 3.02 -6.82 17.84
C PRO A 186 3.71 -5.46 17.97
N SER A 187 5.01 -5.45 18.25
CA SER A 187 5.77 -4.21 18.46
C SER A 187 5.90 -3.42 17.17
N GLY A 188 6.33 -4.06 16.07
CA GLY A 188 6.46 -3.39 14.78
C GLY A 188 5.13 -2.93 14.22
N PHE A 189 4.04 -3.67 14.42
CA PHE A 189 2.70 -3.24 14.01
C PHE A 189 2.25 -2.00 14.79
N ARG A 190 2.43 -1.98 16.10
CA ARG A 190 2.10 -0.82 16.94
C ARG A 190 2.93 0.41 16.58
N GLU A 191 4.22 0.25 16.33
CA GLU A 191 5.10 1.32 15.84
C GLU A 191 4.64 1.88 14.49
N ARG A 192 4.22 1.03 13.55
CA ARG A 192 3.68 1.47 12.26
C ARG A 192 2.38 2.26 12.43
N CYS A 193 1.50 1.83 13.33
CA CYS A 193 0.28 2.58 13.67
C CYS A 193 0.61 3.94 14.31
N ALA A 194 1.51 3.98 15.30
CA ALA A 194 1.95 5.21 15.96
C ALA A 194 2.58 6.19 14.97
N ARG A 195 3.43 5.70 14.07
CA ARG A 195 4.03 6.51 13.00
C ARG A 195 2.95 7.13 12.11
N ARG A 196 1.95 6.37 11.68
CA ARG A 196 0.86 6.90 10.83
C ARG A 196 0.05 7.99 11.56
N ILE A 197 -0.20 7.82 12.86
CA ILE A 197 -0.82 8.86 13.69
C ILE A 197 0.05 10.11 13.73
N SER A 198 1.35 9.97 14.00
CA SER A 198 2.29 11.12 14.06
C SER A 198 2.39 11.89 12.73
N GLN A 199 2.10 11.24 11.61
CA GLN A 199 2.05 11.85 10.28
C GLN A 199 0.72 12.55 9.97
N GLY A 200 -0.25 12.55 10.89
CA GLY A 200 -1.59 13.09 10.65
C GLY A 200 -2.41 12.25 9.67
N ARG A 201 -2.06 10.97 9.50
CA ARG A 201 -2.61 10.09 8.46
C ARG A 201 -3.66 9.10 8.95
N VAL A 202 -4.07 9.18 10.20
CA VAL A 202 -5.18 8.41 10.75
C VAL A 202 -6.31 9.38 11.06
N TRP A 203 -7.45 9.21 10.40
CA TRP A 203 -8.65 9.98 10.66
C TRP A 203 -9.63 9.17 11.48
N VAL A 204 -10.24 9.80 12.48
CA VAL A 204 -11.14 9.17 13.43
C VAL A 204 -12.35 10.07 13.69
N ALA A 205 -13.49 9.44 13.98
CA ALA A 205 -14.60 10.09 14.66
C ALA A 205 -14.79 9.40 16.01
N ILE A 206 -14.56 10.14 17.09
CA ILE A 206 -14.65 9.64 18.47
C ILE A 206 -15.68 10.48 19.22
N GLU A 207 -16.67 9.82 19.81
CA GLU A 207 -17.70 10.43 20.65
C GLU A 207 -17.87 9.57 21.89
N ASP A 208 -17.97 10.20 23.06
CA ASP A 208 -18.09 9.52 24.37
C ASP A 208 -16.99 8.47 24.61
N GLY A 209 -15.77 8.76 24.15
CA GLY A 209 -14.62 7.85 24.25
C GLY A 209 -14.69 6.62 23.34
N ARG A 210 -15.71 6.51 22.48
CA ARG A 210 -15.90 5.37 21.57
C ARG A 210 -15.54 5.74 20.15
N LEU A 211 -14.74 4.90 19.50
CA LEU A 211 -14.41 5.05 18.08
C LEU A 211 -15.60 4.67 17.20
N LYS A 212 -16.16 5.65 16.49
CA LYS A 212 -17.32 5.46 15.61
C LYS A 212 -16.93 5.27 14.15
N PHE A 213 -15.88 5.95 13.70
CA PHE A 213 -15.31 5.86 12.36
C PHE A 213 -13.78 5.94 12.41
N LYS A 214 -13.11 5.28 11.47
CA LYS A 214 -11.69 5.43 11.21
C LYS A 214 -11.39 5.24 9.72
N ALA A 215 -10.43 5.99 9.18
CA ALA A 215 -9.83 5.73 7.87
C ALA A 215 -8.36 6.15 7.88
N ASP A 216 -7.52 5.47 7.09
CA ASP A 216 -6.09 5.74 7.03
C ASP A 216 -5.68 6.26 5.66
N ILE A 217 -4.84 7.29 5.65
CA ILE A 217 -4.11 7.74 4.47
C ILE A 217 -2.85 6.89 4.35
N VAL A 218 -2.78 6.08 3.29
CA VAL A 218 -1.66 5.17 3.04
C VAL A 218 -0.69 5.74 2.03
N SER A 219 -1.22 6.45 1.04
CA SER A 219 -0.43 7.21 0.07
C SER A 219 -0.92 8.64 0.01
N ASP A 220 0.00 9.58 -0.07
CA ASP A 220 -0.31 11.00 -0.02
C ASP A 220 0.54 11.77 -1.02
N THR A 221 -0.02 12.01 -2.21
CA THR A 221 0.66 12.67 -3.32
C THR A 221 -0.20 13.78 -3.91
N PRO A 222 0.40 14.75 -4.64
CA PRO A 222 -0.36 15.80 -5.33
C PRO A 222 -1.36 15.27 -6.36
N ASP A 223 -1.14 14.08 -6.90
CA ASP A 223 -2.02 13.49 -7.91
C ASP A 223 -3.09 12.58 -7.31
N VAL A 224 -2.72 11.78 -6.30
CA VAL A 224 -3.62 10.81 -5.68
C VAL A 224 -3.34 10.68 -4.18
N VAL A 225 -4.40 10.71 -3.38
CA VAL A 225 -4.41 10.19 -2.01
C VAL A 225 -5.12 8.85 -1.99
N TYR A 226 -4.49 7.85 -1.37
CA TYR A 226 -5.03 6.51 -1.23
C TYR A 226 -5.46 6.25 0.22
N LEU A 227 -6.72 5.83 0.38
CA LEU A 227 -7.31 5.48 1.66
C LEU A 227 -7.42 3.96 1.83
N GLU A 228 -7.12 3.48 3.03
CA GLU A 228 -7.35 2.09 3.46
C GLU A 228 -7.93 2.05 4.88
N GLY A 229 -8.24 0.84 5.36
CA GLY A 229 -8.52 0.61 6.77
C GLY A 229 -9.77 1.32 7.27
N VAL A 230 -10.78 1.45 6.41
CA VAL A 230 -12.04 2.13 6.71
C VAL A 230 -12.88 1.28 7.66
N TYR A 231 -13.10 1.81 8.85
CA TYR A 231 -13.91 1.19 9.88
C TYR A 231 -15.11 2.07 10.22
N VAL A 232 -16.25 1.42 10.42
CA VAL A 232 -17.46 2.01 10.99
C VAL A 232 -17.93 1.07 12.11
N SER A 233 -18.20 1.62 13.28
CA SER A 233 -18.76 0.85 14.40
C SER A 233 -20.13 0.24 14.04
N ALA A 234 -20.44 -0.94 14.60
CA ALA A 234 -21.64 -1.70 14.24
C ALA A 234 -22.94 -0.88 14.35
N GLU A 235 -23.10 -0.11 15.42
CA GLU A 235 -24.25 0.77 15.70
C GLU A 235 -24.43 1.87 14.63
N HIS A 236 -23.37 2.21 13.88
CA HIS A 236 -23.36 3.29 12.89
C HIS A 236 -23.32 2.78 11.44
N ARG A 237 -23.41 1.45 11.24
CA ARG A 237 -23.52 0.86 9.89
C ARG A 237 -24.95 1.01 9.37
N GLY A 238 -25.11 1.05 8.05
CA GLY A 238 -26.42 1.06 7.39
C GLY A 238 -27.19 2.40 7.41
N ASN A 239 -26.83 3.36 8.25
CA ASN A 239 -27.52 4.66 8.38
C ASN A 239 -26.80 5.84 7.66
N GLY A 240 -25.80 5.53 6.83
CA GLY A 240 -25.04 6.52 6.06
C GLY A 240 -23.95 7.27 6.84
N TYR A 241 -23.68 6.96 8.12
CA TYR A 241 -22.62 7.61 8.90
C TYR A 241 -21.24 7.47 8.25
N GLY A 242 -20.87 6.26 7.82
CA GLY A 242 -19.62 6.01 7.11
C GLY A 242 -19.50 6.81 5.81
N ALA A 243 -20.57 6.87 5.01
CA ALA A 243 -20.58 7.66 3.77
C ALA A 243 -20.37 9.16 4.04
N ARG A 244 -21.01 9.72 5.08
CA ARG A 244 -20.79 11.13 5.48
C ARG A 244 -19.34 11.38 5.90
N CYS A 245 -18.78 10.50 6.72
CA CYS A 245 -17.38 10.60 7.15
C CYS A 245 -16.42 10.55 5.95
N MET A 246 -16.63 9.60 5.03
CA MET A 246 -15.84 9.48 3.81
C MET A 246 -15.98 10.71 2.92
N THR A 247 -17.19 11.22 2.68
CA THR A 247 -17.39 12.44 1.88
C THR A 247 -16.65 13.63 2.49
N GLN A 248 -16.76 13.84 3.81
CA GLN A 248 -16.08 14.96 4.48
C GLN A 248 -14.56 14.82 4.44
N LEU A 249 -14.02 13.64 4.74
CA LEU A 249 -12.59 13.34 4.63
C LEU A 249 -12.10 13.59 3.20
N THR A 250 -12.81 13.07 2.20
CA THR A 250 -12.42 13.21 0.80
C THR A 250 -12.46 14.64 0.31
N ASN A 251 -13.49 15.42 0.69
CA ASN A 251 -13.52 16.85 0.38
C ASN A 251 -12.28 17.57 0.91
N HIS A 252 -11.91 17.31 2.18
CA HIS A 252 -10.72 17.90 2.78
C HIS A 252 -9.43 17.48 2.05
N LEU A 253 -9.32 16.21 1.64
CA LEU A 253 -8.14 15.74 0.91
C LEU A 253 -8.05 16.32 -0.50
N LEU A 254 -9.18 16.49 -1.20
CA LEU A 254 -9.24 17.09 -2.53
C LEU A 254 -8.81 18.57 -2.56
N GLU A 255 -8.67 19.23 -1.41
CA GLU A 255 -8.06 20.57 -1.33
C GLU A 255 -6.57 20.56 -1.74
N ARG A 256 -5.90 19.40 -1.70
CA ARG A 256 -4.46 19.27 -1.95
C ARG A 256 -4.05 18.14 -2.90
N THR A 257 -5.01 17.35 -3.39
CA THR A 257 -4.75 16.27 -4.35
C THR A 257 -5.78 16.27 -5.48
N LYS A 258 -5.43 15.72 -6.65
CA LYS A 258 -6.36 15.64 -7.81
C LYS A 258 -7.41 14.55 -7.67
N SER A 259 -7.15 13.49 -6.91
CA SER A 259 -8.13 12.45 -6.65
C SER A 259 -7.87 11.72 -5.33
N VAL A 260 -8.94 11.17 -4.76
CA VAL A 260 -8.87 10.26 -3.61
C VAL A 260 -9.37 8.89 -4.05
N CYS A 261 -8.58 7.85 -3.85
CA CYS A 261 -8.96 6.48 -4.21
C CYS A 261 -8.95 5.53 -3.01
N LEU A 262 -9.57 4.38 -3.22
CA LEU A 262 -9.57 3.24 -2.31
C LEU A 262 -9.71 1.94 -3.09
N LEU A 263 -9.25 0.85 -2.48
CA LEU A 263 -9.52 -0.52 -2.93
C LEU A 263 -10.60 -1.10 -2.02
N VAL A 264 -11.52 -1.84 -2.62
CA VAL A 264 -12.58 -2.54 -1.88
C VAL A 264 -12.79 -3.91 -2.48
N ASN A 265 -12.75 -4.94 -1.64
CA ASN A 265 -13.03 -6.31 -2.06
C ASN A 265 -14.39 -6.39 -2.76
N GLN A 266 -14.41 -7.04 -3.93
CA GLN A 266 -15.61 -7.23 -4.73
C GLN A 266 -16.74 -7.96 -3.99
N THR A 267 -16.41 -8.80 -3.00
CA THR A 267 -17.40 -9.51 -2.19
C THR A 267 -18.05 -8.60 -1.13
N ASN A 268 -17.42 -7.49 -0.77
CA ASN A 268 -17.94 -6.54 0.21
C ASN A 268 -18.90 -5.53 -0.45
N THR A 269 -20.07 -6.04 -0.85
CA THR A 269 -21.10 -5.25 -1.54
C THR A 269 -21.63 -4.09 -0.70
N ALA A 270 -21.66 -4.24 0.63
CA ALA A 270 -22.07 -3.20 1.57
C ALA A 270 -21.09 -2.01 1.55
N ALA A 271 -19.78 -2.26 1.63
CA ALA A 271 -18.77 -1.20 1.54
C ALA A 271 -18.79 -0.52 0.17
N GLN A 272 -18.88 -1.28 -0.92
CA GLN A 272 -19.02 -0.73 -2.27
C GLN A 272 -20.26 0.16 -2.41
N GLY A 273 -21.39 -0.23 -1.82
CA GLY A 273 -22.59 0.59 -1.76
C GLY A 273 -22.38 1.89 -0.97
N SER A 274 -21.65 1.82 0.15
CA SER A 274 -21.30 3.00 0.95
C SER A 274 -20.39 3.97 0.19
N TYR A 275 -19.38 3.48 -0.53
CA TYR A 275 -18.48 4.32 -1.32
C TYR A 275 -19.19 4.96 -2.50
N ARG A 276 -20.06 4.23 -3.21
CA ARG A 276 -20.92 4.82 -4.26
C ARG A 276 -21.80 5.95 -3.71
N LYS A 277 -22.39 5.76 -2.53
CA LYS A 277 -23.16 6.82 -1.84
C LYS A 277 -22.31 8.02 -1.42
N ALA A 278 -21.01 7.81 -1.19
CA ALA A 278 -20.05 8.87 -0.92
C ALA A 278 -19.47 9.51 -2.19
N GLY A 279 -20.00 9.19 -3.38
CA GLY A 279 -19.60 9.77 -4.66
C GLY A 279 -18.36 9.14 -5.30
N TYR A 280 -17.96 7.94 -4.86
CA TYR A 280 -16.87 7.20 -5.50
C TYR A 280 -17.35 6.44 -6.73
N GLU A 281 -16.56 6.52 -7.78
CA GLU A 281 -16.78 5.84 -9.06
C GLU A 281 -15.81 4.68 -9.23
N PHE A 282 -16.31 3.58 -9.80
CA PHE A 282 -15.47 2.45 -10.19
C PHE A 282 -14.51 2.84 -11.32
N ARG A 283 -13.25 2.41 -11.23
CA ARG A 283 -12.23 2.64 -12.25
C ARG A 283 -11.77 1.33 -12.90
N GLU A 284 -11.29 0.40 -12.10
CA GLU A 284 -10.74 -0.87 -12.59
C GLU A 284 -10.61 -1.90 -11.48
N TYR A 285 -10.13 -3.10 -11.84
CA TYR A 285 -9.88 -4.19 -10.89
C TYR A 285 -8.39 -4.37 -10.61
N TYR A 286 -8.09 -4.58 -9.32
CA TYR A 286 -6.80 -5.01 -8.83
C TYR A 286 -6.92 -6.42 -8.28
N ASP A 287 -5.86 -7.21 -8.45
CA ASP A 287 -5.76 -8.55 -7.89
C ASP A 287 -4.62 -8.56 -6.87
N THR A 288 -4.91 -9.14 -5.70
CA THR A 288 -3.93 -9.42 -4.65
C THR A 288 -3.60 -10.91 -4.67
N LEU A 289 -2.33 -11.24 -4.91
CA LEU A 289 -1.81 -12.61 -4.92
C LEU A 289 -1.02 -12.91 -3.66
N TYR A 290 -1.22 -14.08 -3.06
CA TYR A 290 -0.35 -14.60 -2.00
C TYR A 290 0.64 -15.59 -2.60
N LEU A 291 1.92 -15.34 -2.41
CA LEU A 291 3.01 -16.09 -3.05
C LEU A 291 3.41 -17.35 -2.29
N ARG A 292 3.16 -17.45 -0.97
CA ARG A 292 3.52 -18.62 -0.14
C ARG A 292 2.52 -18.85 0.98
N GLN A 293 2.01 -20.07 1.17
CA GLN A 293 1.19 -20.39 2.35
C GLN A 293 1.99 -20.17 3.66
N PRO A 294 1.37 -19.71 4.76
CA PRO A 294 2.00 -19.80 6.07
C PRO A 294 2.33 -21.27 6.31
N SER A 295 3.57 -21.57 6.69
CA SER A 295 3.87 -22.89 7.22
C SER A 295 3.00 -23.08 8.45
N VAL A 296 2.02 -23.98 8.41
CA VAL A 296 1.40 -24.48 9.63
C VAL A 296 2.53 -25.17 10.39
N ARG A 297 3.07 -24.49 11.41
CA ARG A 297 3.96 -25.17 12.36
C ARG A 297 3.05 -26.13 13.13
N ASN A 298 3.19 -27.43 12.86
CA ASN A 298 2.72 -28.48 13.76
C ASN A 298 3.45 -28.38 15.10
#